data_AF-A0A2U1IJJ7-F1
#
_entry.id   AF-A0A2U1IJJ7-F1
#
_cell.length_a   1.000
_cell.length_b   1.000
_cell.length_c   1.000
_cell.angle_alpha   90.00
_cell.angle_beta   90.00
_cell.angle_gamma   90.00
#
_symmetry.space_group_name_H-M   'P 1'
#
loop_
_entity.id
_entity.type
_entity.pdbx_description
1 polymer ?
#
loop_
_entity_poly.entity_id
_entity_poly.type
_entity_poly.pdbx_seq_one_letter_code
_entity_poly.pdbx_strand_id
1 'polypeptide(L)'
;MTNSHLIELLISLKDIFHTENCRHFDAGINSIIRLLSSNPLPNSNEWAQATSMYRTMAGSKSGFSDVYIDQGTAEQRTAANARLDAIRQMLWDAFERA
;
A
#
# COMPACT_ATOMS: atom_id res chain seq x y z
N MET A 1 7.01 -1.04 -13.63
CA MET A 1 5.74 -0.55 -13.05
C MET A 1 5.76 0.97 -13.14
N THR A 2 4.66 1.62 -13.50
CA THR A 2 4.60 3.10 -13.61
C THR A 2 4.16 3.71 -12.28
N ASN A 3 4.46 5.00 -12.07
CA ASN A 3 3.96 5.75 -10.91
C ASN A 3 2.43 5.77 -10.85
N SER A 4 1.75 5.85 -11.99
CA SER A 4 0.29 5.76 -12.07
C SER A 4 -0.25 4.44 -11.53
N HIS A 5 0.37 3.32 -11.90
CA HIS A 5 -0.04 2.00 -11.44
C HIS A 5 0.21 1.81 -9.94
N LEU A 6 1.31 2.36 -9.41
CA LEU A 6 1.58 2.37 -7.97
C LEU A 6 0.54 3.18 -7.20
N ILE A 7 0.13 4.33 -7.73
CA ILE A 7 -0.94 5.15 -7.15
C ILE A 7 -2.26 4.37 -7.12
N GLU A 8 -2.63 3.67 -8.20
CA GLU A 8 -3.84 2.83 -8.24
C GLU A 8 -3.81 1.72 -7.17
N LEU A 9 -2.66 1.04 -7.01
CA LEU A 9 -2.46 0.04 -5.97
C LEU A 9 -2.58 0.64 -4.55
N LEU A 10 -1.99 1.82 -4.31
CA LEU A 10 -2.07 2.52 -3.03
C LEU A 10 -3.49 2.99 -2.71
N ILE A 11 -4.26 3.46 -3.70
CA ILE A 11 -5.67 3.81 -3.55
C ILE A 11 -6.46 2.55 -3.16
N SER A 12 -6.27 1.45 -3.89
CA SER A 12 -6.95 0.18 -3.61
C SER A 12 -6.64 -0.32 -2.19
N LEU A 13 -5.37 -0.23 -1.78
CA LEU A 13 -4.94 -0.62 -0.44
C LEU A 13 -5.59 0.24 0.64
N LYS A 14 -5.63 1.57 0.43
CA LYS A 14 -6.27 2.51 1.35
C LYS A 14 -7.75 2.20 1.50
N ASP A 15 -8.46 1.96 0.41
CA ASP A 15 -9.90 1.71 0.45
C ASP A 15 -10.23 0.42 1.20
N ILE A 16 -9.41 -0.64 1.04
CA ILE A 16 -9.50 -1.87 1.84
C ILE A 16 -9.30 -1.54 3.32
N PHE A 17 -8.22 -0.85 3.67
CA PHE A 17 -7.89 -0.53 5.07
C PHE A 17 -8.96 0.34 5.71
N HIS A 18 -9.50 1.30 4.96
CA HIS A 18 -10.56 2.18 5.41
C HIS A 18 -11.85 1.40 5.71
N THR A 19 -12.17 0.40 4.89
CA THR A 19 -13.32 -0.51 5.06
C THR A 19 -13.16 -1.39 6.31
N GLU A 20 -11.93 -1.87 6.56
CA GLU A 20 -11.59 -2.64 7.77
C GLU A 20 -11.28 -1.76 9.00
N ASN A 21 -11.79 -0.52 9.03
CA ASN A 21 -11.60 0.46 10.12
C ASN A 21 -10.14 0.80 10.48
N CYS A 22 -9.19 0.50 9.61
CA CYS A 22 -7.76 0.76 9.76
C CYS A 22 -7.36 2.13 9.17
N ARG A 23 -8.19 3.16 9.41
CA ARG A 23 -8.05 4.52 8.85
C ARG A 23 -6.81 5.28 9.31
N HIS A 24 -6.13 4.79 10.35
CA HIS A 24 -4.91 5.40 10.86
C HIS A 24 -3.74 5.33 9.86
N PHE A 25 -3.83 4.47 8.83
CA PHE A 25 -2.87 4.41 7.74
C PHE A 25 -3.17 5.39 6.58
N ASP A 26 -4.37 5.96 6.50
CA ASP A 26 -4.80 6.81 5.38
C ASP A 26 -3.84 7.98 5.16
N ALA A 27 -3.39 8.62 6.24
CA ALA A 27 -2.48 9.76 6.17
C ALA A 27 -1.11 9.37 5.56
N GLY A 28 -0.58 8.21 5.95
CA GLY A 28 0.67 7.68 5.41
C GLY A 28 0.54 7.32 3.92
N ILE A 29 -0.53 6.62 3.56
CA ILE A 29 -0.79 6.22 2.17
C ILE A 29 -1.03 7.45 1.28
N ASN A 30 -1.84 8.43 1.71
CA ASN A 30 -2.08 9.66 0.95
C ASN A 30 -0.80 10.48 0.74
N SER A 31 0.12 10.47 1.72
CA SER A 31 1.40 11.16 1.59
C SER A 31 2.30 10.51 0.53
N ILE A 32 2.33 9.17 0.46
CA ILE A 32 3.04 8.44 -0.60
C ILE A 32 2.44 8.76 -1.96
N ILE A 33 1.10 8.71 -2.09
CA ILE A 33 0.39 9.07 -3.32
C ILE A 33 0.78 10.48 -3.76
N ARG A 34 0.79 11.46 -2.85
CA ARG A 34 1.17 12.84 -3.16
C ARG A 34 2.59 12.95 -3.73
N LEU A 35 3.55 12.21 -3.18
CA LEU A 35 4.93 12.18 -3.70
C LEU A 35 4.97 11.59 -5.11
N LEU A 36 4.31 10.45 -5.33
CA LEU A 36 4.27 9.78 -6.62
C LEU A 36 3.51 10.56 -7.71
N SER A 37 2.53 11.38 -7.32
CA SER A 37 1.76 12.22 -8.27
C SER A 37 2.61 13.29 -8.96
N SER A 38 3.79 13.62 -8.41
CA SER A 38 4.78 14.48 -9.08
C SER A 38 5.55 13.74 -10.19
N ASN A 39 5.25 12.45 -10.40
CA ASN A 39 5.93 11.53 -11.29
C ASN A 39 7.46 11.49 -11.10
N PRO A 40 7.94 11.24 -9.86
CA PRO A 40 9.37 11.23 -9.57
C PRO A 40 10.09 10.11 -10.30
N LEU A 41 11.37 10.34 -10.61
CA LEU A 41 12.28 9.30 -11.10
C LEU A 41 12.66 8.37 -9.93
N PRO A 42 12.95 7.08 -10.18
CA PRO A 42 13.31 6.13 -9.11
C PRO A 42 14.51 6.52 -8.25
N ASN A 43 15.42 7.36 -8.76
CA ASN A 43 16.59 7.84 -8.03
C ASN A 43 16.39 9.23 -7.39
N SER A 44 15.17 9.78 -7.40
CA SER A 44 14.88 11.08 -6.82
C SER A 44 14.65 10.98 -5.30
N ASN A 45 14.77 12.13 -4.63
CA ASN A 45 14.52 12.21 -3.20
C ASN A 45 13.06 11.89 -2.85
N GLU A 46 12.11 12.31 -3.68
CA GLU A 46 10.68 12.05 -3.51
C GLU A 46 10.38 10.55 -3.59
N TRP A 47 11.04 9.84 -4.51
CA TRP A 47 10.91 8.38 -4.60
C TRP A 47 11.51 7.70 -3.36
N ALA A 48 12.70 8.11 -2.93
CA ALA A 48 13.32 7.59 -1.72
C ALA A 48 12.45 7.83 -0.47
N GLN A 49 11.81 9.01 -0.39
CA GLN A 49 10.89 9.35 0.68
C GLN A 49 9.62 8.47 0.64
N ALA A 50 9.00 8.31 -0.54
CA ALA A 50 7.84 7.43 -0.73
C ALA A 50 8.15 5.98 -0.30
N THR A 51 9.32 5.48 -0.72
CA THR A 51 9.85 4.16 -0.35
C THR A 51 10.01 4.02 1.16
N SER A 52 10.67 4.98 1.81
CA SER A 52 10.90 4.99 3.25
C SER A 52 9.60 4.99 4.05
N MET A 53 8.62 5.82 3.62
CA MET A 53 7.30 5.88 4.25
C MET A 53 6.55 4.55 4.15
N TYR A 54 6.50 3.94 2.95
CA TYR A 54 5.84 2.65 2.76
C TYR A 54 6.48 1.55 3.61
N ARG A 55 7.82 1.45 3.58
CA ARG A 55 8.56 0.46 4.35
C ARG A 55 8.42 0.63 5.84
N THR A 56 8.35 1.87 6.33
CA THR A 56 8.10 2.16 7.74
C THR A 56 6.73 1.64 8.15
N MET A 57 5.69 1.84 7.33
CA MET A 57 4.37 1.30 7.64
C MET A 57 4.36 -0.24 7.56
N ALA A 58 4.80 -0.82 6.45
CA ALA A 58 4.73 -2.26 6.19
C ALA A 58 5.67 -3.10 7.08
N GLY A 59 6.84 -2.57 7.45
CA GLY A 59 7.88 -3.28 8.21
C GLY A 59 7.89 -3.00 9.71
N SER A 60 7.12 -2.03 10.20
CA SER A 60 7.01 -1.78 11.65
C SER A 60 5.96 -2.67 12.30
N LYS A 61 5.99 -2.76 13.64
CA LYS A 61 4.91 -3.37 14.45
C LYS A 61 3.64 -2.51 14.49
N SER A 62 3.35 -1.77 13.42
CA SER A 62 2.20 -0.86 13.34
C SER A 62 0.87 -1.59 13.10
N GLY A 63 0.90 -2.90 12.79
CA GLY A 63 -0.28 -3.66 12.41
C GLY A 63 -0.63 -3.59 10.92
N PHE A 64 0.16 -2.89 10.10
CA PHE A 64 -0.11 -2.71 8.67
C PHE A 64 -0.25 -4.04 7.92
N SER A 65 0.66 -4.97 8.18
CA SER A 65 0.67 -6.30 7.57
C SER A 65 -0.34 -7.26 8.23
N ASP A 66 -0.86 -6.89 9.41
CA ASP A 66 -1.82 -7.69 10.17
C ASP A 66 -3.27 -7.43 9.74
N VAL A 67 -3.54 -6.39 8.94
CA VAL A 67 -4.89 -6.11 8.43
C VAL A 67 -5.37 -7.28 7.60
N TYR A 68 -6.57 -7.76 7.94
CA TYR A 68 -7.24 -8.90 7.36
C TYR A 68 -8.70 -8.55 7.09
N ILE A 69 -9.21 -8.90 5.90
CA ILE A 69 -10.60 -8.68 5.52
C ILE A 69 -11.44 -9.80 6.12
N ASP A 70 -12.38 -9.48 7.02
CA ASP A 70 -13.23 -10.48 7.72
C ASP A 70 -14.68 -10.57 7.18
N GLN A 71 -14.99 -9.81 6.13
CA GLN A 71 -16.34 -9.71 5.58
C GLN A 71 -16.66 -10.80 4.53
N GLY A 72 -17.94 -11.17 4.41
CA GLY A 72 -18.45 -12.11 3.39
C GLY A 72 -18.39 -13.59 3.79
N THR A 73 -18.62 -14.48 2.81
CA THR A 73 -18.46 -15.94 2.98
C THR A 73 -16.98 -16.32 3.10
N ALA A 74 -16.69 -17.56 3.52
CA ALA A 74 -15.33 -18.07 3.60
C ALA A 74 -14.57 -17.93 2.27
N GLU A 75 -15.20 -18.28 1.15
CA GLU A 75 -14.60 -18.18 -0.19
C GLU A 75 -14.34 -16.73 -0.60
N GLN A 76 -15.29 -15.84 -0.33
CA GLN A 76 -15.15 -14.41 -0.62
C GLN A 76 -13.99 -13.82 0.19
N ARG A 77 -13.90 -14.20 1.47
CA ARG A 77 -12.85 -13.77 2.39
C ARG A 77 -11.47 -14.25 1.94
N THR A 78 -11.34 -15.52 1.55
CA THR A 78 -10.08 -16.06 1.01
C THR A 78 -9.66 -15.31 -0.26
N ALA A 79 -10.59 -15.09 -1.19
CA ALA A 79 -10.29 -14.36 -2.42
C ALA A 79 -9.91 -12.90 -2.17
N ALA A 80 -10.58 -12.23 -1.22
CA ALA A 80 -10.30 -10.84 -0.86
C ALA A 80 -8.92 -10.68 -0.21
N ASN A 81 -8.56 -11.55 0.74
CA ASN A 81 -7.24 -11.50 1.38
C ASN A 81 -6.12 -11.90 0.41
N ALA A 82 -6.34 -12.86 -0.50
CA ALA A 82 -5.38 -13.16 -1.55
C ALA A 82 -5.10 -11.94 -2.46
N ARG A 83 -6.12 -11.13 -2.76
CA ARG A 83 -5.95 -9.86 -3.50
C ARG A 83 -5.21 -8.82 -2.68
N LEU A 84 -5.52 -8.69 -1.39
CA LEU A 84 -4.82 -7.78 -0.48
C LEU A 84 -3.33 -8.11 -0.41
N ASP A 85 -2.98 -9.38 -0.27
CA ASP A 85 -1.59 -9.84 -0.23
C ASP A 85 -0.88 -9.59 -1.55
N ALA A 86 -1.55 -9.81 -2.68
CA ALA A 86 -0.98 -9.48 -4.00
C ALA A 86 -0.68 -7.98 -4.15
N ILE A 87 -1.57 -7.10 -3.68
CA ILE A 87 -1.34 -5.64 -3.69
C ILE A 87 -0.11 -5.28 -2.84
N ARG A 88 -0.04 -5.81 -1.61
CA ARG A 88 1.09 -5.59 -0.70
C ARG A 88 2.41 -6.04 -1.30
N GLN A 89 2.43 -7.22 -1.93
CA GLN A 89 3.63 -7.77 -2.57
C GLN A 89 4.07 -6.91 -3.76
N MET A 90 3.14 -6.51 -4.63
CA MET A 90 3.47 -5.65 -5.78
C MET A 90 4.06 -4.30 -5.34
N LEU A 91 3.51 -3.70 -4.28
CA LEU A 91 4.04 -2.46 -3.70
C LEU A 91 5.41 -2.69 -3.04
N TRP A 92 5.57 -3.79 -2.30
CA TRP A 92 6.85 -4.14 -1.68
C TRP A 92 7.95 -4.29 -2.74
N ASP A 93 7.70 -5.10 -3.77
CA ASP A 93 8.67 -5.36 -4.84
C ASP A 93 9.05 -4.08 -5.59
N ALA A 94 8.08 -3.19 -5.82
CA ALA A 94 8.32 -1.91 -6.48
C ALA A 94 9.24 -1.00 -5.66
N PHE A 95 9.07 -0.99 -4.34
CA PHE A 95 9.87 -0.18 -3.42
C PHE A 95 11.18 -0.86 -2.97
N GLU A 96 11.36 -2.16 -3.22
CA GLU A 96 12.59 -2.91 -2.95
C GLU A 96 13.58 -2.87 -4.11
N ARG A 97 13.10 -2.83 -5.36
CA ARG A 97 13.94 -2.87 -6.57
C ARG A 97 14.48 -1.51 -7.03
N ALA A 98 14.31 -0.45 -6.23
CA ALA A 98 14.69 0.91 -6.58
C ALA A 98 15.96 1.39 -5.87
#